data_AF-A0A0F9L1E2-F1
#
_entry.id   AF-A0A0F9L1E2-F1
#
_cell.length_a   1.000
_cell.length_b   1.000
_cell.length_c   1.000
_cell.angle_alpha   90.00
_cell.angle_beta   90.00
_cell.angle_gamma   90.00
#
_symmetry.space_group_name_H-M   'P 1'
#
loop_
_entity.id
_entity.type
_entity.pdbx_description
1 polymer ?
#
loop_
_entity_poly.entity_id
_entity_poly.type
_entity_poly.pdbx_seq_one_letter_code
_entity_poly.pdbx_strand_id
1 'polypeptide(L)'
;MIEITWRDIENACQRDDVPGTGRTVFGVPRGGTHIAQALNSYNSNLLVDEPTAAEFIVDDIVDSGRTRARWLTLYPLAEFWAPYDKTRDATLVGEWLEFPWERHNDETAPEDSAARLLESLGFNLNSDGMKETPDRLVHSLKEMTTGYAQDPKEILKKRFDATYDEMVVVRDIEFYSLCEHHILPFHGTVTVGYLPGENVVGVSKLGRLVDCFARRLQLQERMTQQIAEAMNEYLQPRGVGCVVRATHLCMAMRGAKCPAEMVTSSLLGMMRDEAAVRAEFMSLAGV
;
A
#
# COMPACT_ATOMS: atom_id res chain seq x y z
N MET A 1 5.21 -7.19 10.87
CA MET A 1 5.58 -6.14 11.82
C MET A 1 6.62 -6.74 12.75
N ILE A 2 7.79 -6.12 12.84
CA ILE A 2 8.90 -6.57 13.67
C ILE A 2 9.11 -5.52 14.76
N GLU A 3 8.99 -5.98 15.99
CA GLU A 3 9.18 -5.18 17.18
C GLU A 3 10.67 -5.07 17.52
N ILE A 4 11.20 -3.84 17.51
CA ILE A 4 12.58 -3.56 17.90
C ILE A 4 12.63 -3.08 19.34
N THR A 5 13.45 -3.73 20.18
CA THR A 5 13.60 -3.40 21.60
C THR A 5 14.81 -2.50 21.86
N TRP A 6 14.86 -1.84 23.02
CA TRP A 6 16.07 -1.14 23.47
C TRP A 6 17.31 -2.04 23.51
N ARG A 7 17.14 -3.34 23.79
CA ARG A 7 18.24 -4.30 23.79
C ARG A 7 18.76 -4.55 22.38
N ASP A 8 17.89 -4.57 21.38
CA ASP A 8 18.31 -4.70 19.98
C ASP A 8 19.10 -3.47 19.53
N ILE A 9 18.70 -2.27 19.97
CA ILE A 9 19.44 -1.02 19.69
C ILE A 9 20.82 -1.03 20.35
N GLU A 10 20.91 -1.44 21.62
CA GLU A 10 22.19 -1.59 22.32
C GLU A 10 23.12 -2.55 21.56
N ASN A 11 22.61 -3.73 21.20
CA ASN A 11 23.37 -4.72 20.43
C ASN A 11 23.80 -4.16 19.07
N ALA A 12 22.92 -3.44 18.37
CA ALA A 12 23.22 -2.83 17.08
C ALA A 12 24.34 -1.78 17.17
N CYS A 13 24.35 -0.99 18.25
CA CYS A 13 25.41 0.00 18.49
C CYS A 13 26.77 -0.62 18.81
N GLN A 14 26.85 -1.92 19.09
CA GLN A 14 28.10 -2.64 19.42
C GLN A 14 28.61 -3.51 18.26
N ARG A 15 27.94 -3.49 17.11
CA ARG A 15 28.35 -4.27 15.93
C ARG A 15 29.61 -3.70 15.28
N ASP A 16 30.36 -4.58 14.62
CA ASP A 16 31.59 -4.23 13.90
C ASP A 16 31.36 -3.35 12.66
N ASP A 17 30.10 -3.19 12.21
CA ASP A 17 29.74 -2.37 11.06
C ASP A 17 29.47 -0.90 11.41
N VAL A 18 29.52 -0.54 12.70
CA VAL A 18 29.50 0.87 13.13
C VAL A 18 30.77 1.55 12.60
N PRO A 19 30.70 2.78 12.04
CA PRO A 19 31.86 3.48 11.45
C PRO A 19 33.07 3.72 12.38
N GLY A 20 33.05 3.27 13.62
CA GLY A 20 34.14 3.35 14.58
C GLY A 20 33.69 3.86 15.93
N THR A 21 34.55 3.68 16.93
CA THR A 21 34.37 4.16 18.31
C THR A 21 35.06 5.51 18.48
N GLY A 22 34.44 6.44 19.21
CA GLY A 22 35.03 7.75 19.52
C GLY A 22 35.00 8.77 18.38
N ARG A 23 34.34 8.46 17.25
CA ARG A 23 34.15 9.37 16.12
C ARG A 23 32.98 10.31 16.37
N THR A 24 32.99 11.45 15.68
CA THR A 24 31.90 12.43 15.74
C THR A 24 30.70 11.98 14.90
N VAL A 25 29.50 12.03 15.51
CA VAL A 25 28.26 11.53 14.91
C VAL A 25 27.15 12.57 14.95
N PHE A 26 26.47 12.73 13.82
CA PHE A 26 25.23 13.51 13.73
C PHE A 26 24.04 12.58 13.45
N GLY A 27 23.04 12.63 14.32
CA GLY A 27 21.79 11.89 14.13
C GLY A 27 20.83 12.65 13.23
N VAL A 28 20.40 12.04 12.11
CA VAL A 28 19.30 12.54 11.30
C VAL A 28 18.11 12.84 12.23
N PRO A 29 17.46 14.03 12.15
CA PRO A 29 16.41 14.40 13.09
C PRO A 29 15.28 13.36 13.15
N ARG A 30 14.81 13.08 14.38
CA ARG A 30 13.87 12.00 14.77
C ARG A 30 14.60 10.69 15.08
N GLY A 31 14.42 9.64 14.28
CA GLY A 31 14.94 8.29 14.55
C GLY A 31 16.46 8.27 14.73
N GLY A 32 17.20 8.89 13.80
CA GLY A 32 18.66 9.01 13.88
C GLY A 32 19.17 9.70 15.15
N THR A 33 18.42 10.62 15.76
CA THR A 33 18.81 11.26 17.02
C THR A 33 18.87 10.26 18.18
N HIS A 34 17.92 9.34 18.26
CA HIS A 34 17.92 8.28 19.27
C HIS A 34 19.11 7.33 19.07
N ILE A 35 19.42 6.97 17.82
CA ILE A 35 20.59 6.13 17.53
C ILE A 35 21.89 6.86 17.85
N ALA A 36 22.03 8.14 17.50
CA ALA A 36 23.23 8.90 17.85
C ALA A 36 23.45 8.92 19.36
N GLN A 37 22.39 9.12 20.16
CA GLN A 37 22.46 9.04 21.62
C GLN A 37 22.85 7.63 22.11
N ALA A 38 22.31 6.58 21.49
CA ALA A 38 22.68 5.20 21.81
C ALA A 38 24.15 4.91 21.47
N LEU A 39 24.65 5.38 20.33
CA LEU A 39 26.07 5.26 19.94
C LEU A 39 27.00 6.02 20.89
N ASN A 40 26.57 7.19 21.40
CA ASN A 40 27.30 7.91 22.43
C ASN A 40 27.36 7.10 23.74
N SER A 41 26.24 6.49 24.13
CA SER A 41 26.14 5.72 25.38
C SER A 41 26.86 4.37 25.34
N TYR A 42 26.78 3.65 24.22
CA TYR A 42 27.22 2.25 24.11
C TYR A 42 28.47 2.04 23.27
N ASN A 43 28.86 3.00 22.42
CA ASN A 43 30.06 2.94 21.55
C ASN A 43 30.95 4.18 21.71
N SER A 44 30.73 5.01 22.76
CA SER A 44 31.57 6.18 23.07
C SER A 44 31.74 7.20 21.94
N ASN A 45 30.85 7.22 20.93
CA ASN A 45 30.89 8.20 19.85
C ASN A 45 30.47 9.60 20.33
N LEU A 46 30.97 10.66 19.70
CA LEU A 46 30.77 12.04 20.16
C LEU A 46 29.65 12.71 19.38
N LEU A 47 28.59 13.13 20.07
CA LEU A 47 27.49 13.87 19.44
C LEU A 47 27.96 15.24 18.96
N VAL A 48 27.52 15.63 17.77
CA VAL A 48 27.68 16.99 17.25
C VAL A 48 26.33 17.59 16.85
N ASP A 49 26.21 18.90 16.99
CA ASP A 49 24.97 19.64 16.70
C ASP A 49 24.82 19.97 15.21
N GLU A 50 25.93 20.00 14.46
CA GLU A 50 25.96 20.37 13.05
C GLU A 50 26.44 19.19 12.19
N PRO A 51 25.74 18.84 11.10
CA PRO A 51 26.16 17.72 10.25
C PRO A 51 27.53 17.91 9.61
N THR A 52 27.98 19.16 9.41
CA THR A 52 29.32 19.47 8.87
C THR A 52 30.45 19.13 9.83
N ALA A 53 30.15 18.99 11.13
CA ALA A 53 31.11 18.62 12.15
C ALA A 53 31.17 17.09 12.38
N ALA A 54 30.33 16.32 11.69
CA ALA A 54 30.25 14.88 11.86
C ALA A 54 31.16 14.15 10.88
N GLU A 55 31.87 13.14 11.38
CA GLU A 55 32.57 12.16 10.56
C GLU A 55 31.61 11.16 9.92
N PHE A 56 30.50 10.85 10.60
CA PHE A 56 29.43 10.05 10.03
C PHE A 56 28.04 10.49 10.50
N ILE A 57 27.08 10.30 9.62
CA ILE A 57 25.67 10.57 9.84
C ILE A 57 24.96 9.25 10.13
N VAL A 58 24.04 9.27 11.08
CA VAL A 58 23.27 8.08 11.46
C VAL A 58 21.77 8.31 11.34
N ASP A 59 21.06 7.28 10.87
CA ASP A 59 19.61 7.18 10.94
C ASP A 59 19.21 5.87 11.64
N ASP A 60 17.96 5.73 12.04
CA ASP A 60 17.42 4.48 12.61
C ASP A 60 17.24 3.38 11.55
N ILE A 61 16.85 3.77 10.34
CA ILE A 61 16.62 2.84 9.24
C ILE A 61 16.98 3.43 7.88
N VAL A 62 17.58 2.60 7.03
CA VAL A 62 17.58 2.81 5.58
C VAL A 62 16.43 2.01 4.96
N ASP A 63 15.32 2.69 4.66
CA ASP A 63 14.13 2.08 4.04
C ASP A 63 14.29 2.02 2.51
N SER A 64 13.92 3.09 1.79
CA SER A 64 14.15 3.20 0.33
C SER A 64 15.54 3.71 -0.07
N GLY A 65 16.36 4.15 0.89
CA GLY A 65 17.64 4.81 0.62
C GLY A 65 17.54 6.30 0.27
N ARG A 66 16.34 6.88 0.16
CA ARG A 66 16.14 8.30 -0.19
C ARG A 66 16.75 9.26 0.84
N THR A 67 16.59 8.98 2.13
CA THR A 67 17.17 9.81 3.21
C THR A 67 18.69 9.78 3.14
N ARG A 68 19.30 8.58 3.08
CA ARG A 68 20.75 8.40 2.87
C ARG A 68 21.27 9.19 1.67
N ALA A 69 20.64 9.04 0.50
CA ALA A 69 21.04 9.75 -0.72
C ALA A 69 20.99 11.28 -0.54
N ARG A 70 19.94 11.80 0.08
CA ARG A 70 19.80 13.24 0.37
C ARG A 70 20.93 13.75 1.27
N TRP A 71 21.20 13.05 2.37
CA TRP A 71 22.23 13.45 3.33
C TRP A 71 23.64 13.37 2.75
N LEU A 72 23.97 12.30 2.02
CA LEU A 72 25.26 12.19 1.33
C LEU A 72 25.44 13.20 0.18
N THR A 73 24.34 13.68 -0.42
CA THR A 73 24.41 14.79 -1.39
C THR A 73 24.77 16.11 -0.71
N LEU A 74 24.21 16.37 0.48
CA LEU A 74 24.47 17.59 1.24
C LEU A 74 25.83 17.57 1.96
N TYR A 75 26.26 16.38 2.42
CA TYR A 75 27.46 16.17 3.22
C TYR A 75 28.29 15.00 2.65
N PRO A 76 28.94 15.19 1.49
CA PRO A 76 29.57 14.10 0.74
C PRO A 76 30.83 13.52 1.39
N LEU A 77 31.39 14.21 2.41
CA LEU A 77 32.56 13.74 3.16
C LEU A 77 32.18 12.87 4.37
N ALA A 78 30.92 12.87 4.78
CA ALA A 78 30.45 12.07 5.91
C ALA A 78 30.11 10.65 5.43
N GLU A 79 30.41 9.65 6.27
CA GLU A 79 29.84 8.31 6.09
C GLU A 79 28.37 8.29 6.51
N PHE A 80 27.61 7.28 6.08
CA PHE A 80 26.22 7.10 6.49
C PHE A 80 26.01 5.68 7.02
N TRP A 81 25.46 5.57 8.23
CA TRP A 81 25.16 4.30 8.87
C TRP A 81 23.73 4.26 9.39
N ALA A 82 23.16 3.06 9.43
CA ALA A 82 21.91 2.81 10.14
C ALA A 82 21.94 1.36 10.66
N PRO A 83 21.39 1.10 11.86
CA PRO A 83 21.38 -0.24 12.42
C PRO A 83 20.53 -1.21 11.58
N TYR A 84 19.50 -0.71 10.90
CA TYR A 84 18.63 -1.49 10.01
C TYR A 84 18.69 -0.94 8.58
N ASP A 85 19.04 -1.78 7.60
CA ASP A 85 19.10 -1.38 6.18
C ASP A 85 18.33 -2.39 5.31
N LYS A 86 17.10 -2.04 4.92
CA LYS A 86 16.24 -2.86 4.05
C LYS A 86 16.78 -2.99 2.62
N THR A 87 17.72 -2.13 2.22
CA THR A 87 18.40 -2.24 0.92
C THR A 87 19.51 -3.30 0.94
N ARG A 88 19.88 -3.79 2.13
CA ARG A 88 20.93 -4.80 2.33
C ARG A 88 20.41 -6.08 2.99
N ASP A 89 19.33 -6.01 3.76
CA ASP A 89 18.72 -7.15 4.42
C ASP A 89 17.35 -7.49 3.81
N ALA A 90 17.31 -8.60 3.06
CA ALA A 90 16.09 -9.08 2.41
C ALA A 90 14.99 -9.51 3.41
N THR A 91 15.34 -9.84 4.65
CA THR A 91 14.37 -10.26 5.68
C THR A 91 13.53 -9.09 6.20
N LEU A 92 13.99 -7.86 6.01
CA LEU A 92 13.31 -6.64 6.45
C LEU A 92 12.44 -6.02 5.35
N VAL A 93 12.53 -6.52 4.10
CA VAL A 93 11.80 -5.96 2.96
C VAL A 93 10.30 -6.24 3.10
N GLY A 94 9.49 -5.19 3.08
CA GLY A 94 8.03 -5.28 3.25
C GLY A 94 7.57 -5.34 4.71
N GLU A 95 8.49 -5.48 5.67
CA GLU A 95 8.17 -5.48 7.09
C GLU A 95 8.09 -4.05 7.64
N TRP A 96 7.12 -3.82 8.52
CA TRP A 96 7.06 -2.62 9.35
C TRP A 96 7.93 -2.84 10.59
N LEU A 97 8.99 -2.04 10.75
CA LEU A 97 9.78 -2.02 11.97
C LEU A 97 9.15 -1.01 12.93
N GLU A 98 8.93 -1.42 14.16
CA GLU A 98 8.45 -0.52 15.22
C GLU A 98 9.56 -0.34 16.25
N PHE A 99 10.12 0.86 16.31
CA PHE A 99 11.22 1.22 17.19
C PHE A 99 10.75 1.52 18.62
N PRO A 100 11.62 1.37 19.63
CA PRO A 100 11.19 1.51 21.03
C PRO A 100 10.76 2.94 21.41
N TRP A 101 11.20 3.97 20.67
CA TRP A 101 10.74 5.36 20.81
C TRP A 101 9.48 5.67 19.98
N GLU A 102 9.05 4.77 19.11
CA GLU A 102 7.77 4.85 18.39
C GLU A 102 6.65 4.16 19.17
N ARG A 103 7.02 3.29 20.12
CA ARG A 103 6.09 2.65 21.04
C ARG A 103 5.59 3.67 22.05
N HIS A 104 4.39 4.16 21.83
CA HIS A 104 3.65 4.83 22.88
C HIS A 104 2.27 4.22 23.03
N ASN A 105 1.99 3.74 24.25
CA ASN A 105 0.63 3.73 24.77
C ASN A 105 0.11 5.18 24.65
N ASP A 106 -0.87 5.41 23.78
CA ASP A 106 -1.68 6.63 23.62
C ASP A 106 -1.03 7.95 23.10
N GLU A 107 0.29 8.09 22.91
CA GLU A 107 0.90 9.41 22.54
C GLU A 107 1.31 9.62 21.06
N THR A 108 1.20 8.61 20.19
CA THR A 108 1.45 8.75 18.75
C THR A 108 0.46 7.92 17.93
N ALA A 109 -0.82 8.20 18.09
CA ALA A 109 -1.85 7.54 17.30
C ALA A 109 -1.73 7.99 15.81
N PRO A 110 -2.11 7.18 14.81
CA PRO A 110 -2.17 7.62 13.41
C PRO A 110 -2.90 8.96 13.20
N GLU A 111 -3.82 9.26 14.11
CA GLU A 111 -4.56 10.50 14.24
C GLU A 111 -3.64 11.71 14.54
N ASP A 112 -2.59 11.56 15.33
CA ASP A 112 -1.59 12.62 15.56
C ASP A 112 -0.78 12.92 14.29
N SER A 113 -0.48 11.88 13.51
CA SER A 113 0.19 12.04 12.22
C SER A 113 -0.71 12.75 11.21
N ALA A 114 -1.99 12.37 11.18
CA ALA A 114 -3.01 13.06 10.40
C ALA A 114 -3.16 14.53 10.84
N ALA A 115 -3.17 14.80 12.14
CA ALA A 115 -3.24 16.15 12.68
C ALA A 115 -2.05 17.01 12.24
N ARG A 116 -0.83 16.51 12.46
CA ARG A 116 0.41 17.19 12.03
C ARG A 116 0.45 17.45 10.53
N LEU A 117 -0.01 16.50 9.72
CA LEU A 117 -0.12 16.68 8.27
C LEU A 117 -1.08 17.84 7.95
N LEU A 118 -2.28 17.83 8.52
CA LEU A 118 -3.29 18.87 8.27
C LEU A 118 -2.82 20.26 8.72
N GLU A 119 -2.23 20.36 9.91
CA GLU A 119 -1.68 21.62 10.42
C GLU A 119 -0.52 22.13 9.54
N SER A 120 0.35 21.23 9.05
CA SER A 120 1.44 21.61 8.14
C SER A 120 0.95 22.15 6.79
N LEU A 121 -0.28 21.79 6.38
CA LEU A 121 -0.96 22.32 5.20
C LEU A 121 -1.72 23.63 5.48
N GLY A 122 -1.71 24.11 6.73
CA GLY A 122 -2.37 25.35 7.14
C GLY A 122 -3.81 25.20 7.60
N PHE A 123 -4.31 23.97 7.83
CA PHE A 123 -5.66 23.75 8.36
C PHE A 123 -5.73 24.05 9.87
N ASN A 124 -6.82 24.68 10.30
CA ASN A 124 -7.06 25.00 11.72
C ASN A 124 -7.86 23.89 12.41
N LEU A 125 -7.17 22.97 13.08
CA LEU A 125 -7.79 21.87 13.83
C LEU A 125 -8.48 22.29 15.13
N ASN A 126 -8.25 23.52 15.61
CA ASN A 126 -9.00 24.07 16.75
C ASN A 126 -10.41 24.54 16.36
N SER A 127 -10.77 24.51 15.08
CA SER A 127 -12.14 24.81 14.65
C SER A 127 -13.09 23.67 14.99
N ASP A 128 -14.31 23.99 15.41
CA ASP A 128 -15.34 22.99 15.78
C ASP A 128 -15.59 21.95 14.67
N GLY A 129 -15.49 22.35 13.41
CA GLY A 129 -15.67 21.46 12.26
C GLY A 129 -14.51 20.49 12.03
N MET A 130 -13.28 20.86 12.43
CA MET A 130 -12.08 20.08 12.10
C MET A 130 -11.46 19.31 13.26
N LYS A 131 -11.83 19.58 14.52
CA LYS A 131 -11.26 18.92 15.71
C LYS A 131 -11.23 17.39 15.64
N GLU A 132 -12.24 16.78 15.04
CA GLU A 132 -12.39 15.33 14.88
C GLU A 132 -11.96 14.82 13.49
N THR A 133 -11.43 15.70 12.62
CA THR A 133 -11.01 15.31 11.27
C THR A 133 -9.87 14.29 11.25
N PRO A 134 -8.84 14.38 12.13
CA PRO A 134 -7.78 13.38 12.12
C PRO A 134 -8.29 11.95 12.39
N ASP A 135 -9.17 11.78 13.38
CA ASP A 135 -9.84 10.51 13.68
C ASP A 135 -10.68 10.01 12.50
N ARG A 136 -11.57 10.85 11.95
CA ARG A 136 -12.39 10.50 10.79
C ARG A 136 -11.55 10.15 9.57
N LEU A 137 -10.43 10.84 9.34
CA LEU A 137 -9.52 10.55 8.23
C LEU A 137 -8.93 9.14 8.37
N VAL A 138 -8.36 8.82 9.53
CA VAL A 138 -7.78 7.49 9.78
C VAL A 138 -8.84 6.40 9.69
N HIS A 139 -10.01 6.60 10.29
CA HIS A 139 -11.11 5.64 10.22
C HIS A 139 -11.57 5.40 8.78
N SER A 140 -11.72 6.46 7.99
CA SER A 140 -12.13 6.33 6.58
C SER A 140 -11.12 5.55 5.75
N LEU A 141 -9.81 5.77 5.95
CA LEU A 141 -8.76 5.03 5.25
C LEU A 141 -8.77 3.54 5.64
N LYS A 142 -8.96 3.23 6.92
CA LYS A 142 -9.12 1.84 7.41
C LYS A 142 -10.34 1.18 6.74
N GLU A 143 -11.49 1.85 6.70
CA GLU A 143 -12.70 1.33 6.06
C GLU A 143 -12.53 1.09 4.54
N MET A 144 -11.91 2.04 3.83
CA MET A 144 -11.69 1.95 2.38
C MET A 144 -10.62 0.92 2.01
N THR A 145 -9.89 0.35 2.98
CA THR A 145 -8.82 -0.64 2.76
C THR A 145 -9.10 -2.01 3.38
N THR A 146 -10.35 -2.29 3.78
CA THR A 146 -10.72 -3.58 4.41
C THR A 146 -10.52 -4.80 3.51
N GLY A 147 -10.38 -4.60 2.20
CA GLY A 147 -10.16 -5.66 1.22
C GLY A 147 -8.84 -6.42 1.40
N TYR A 148 -7.84 -5.84 2.06
CA TYR A 148 -6.58 -6.54 2.39
C TYR A 148 -6.79 -7.67 3.41
N ALA A 149 -7.79 -7.57 4.28
CA ALA A 149 -8.11 -8.59 5.28
C ALA A 149 -9.05 -9.68 4.75
N GLN A 150 -9.47 -9.61 3.48
CA GLN A 150 -10.39 -10.57 2.87
C GLN A 150 -9.64 -11.55 1.97
N ASP A 151 -10.05 -12.82 1.99
CA ASP A 151 -9.55 -13.87 1.13
C ASP A 151 -10.52 -14.13 -0.06
N PRO A 152 -10.11 -13.83 -1.31
CA PRO A 152 -10.89 -14.14 -2.51
C PRO A 152 -11.34 -15.60 -2.61
N LYS A 153 -10.52 -16.55 -2.14
CA LYS A 153 -10.83 -17.98 -2.15
C LYS A 153 -12.04 -18.29 -1.28
N GLU A 154 -12.08 -17.76 -0.06
CA GLU A 154 -13.21 -17.98 0.85
C GLU A 154 -14.49 -17.28 0.36
N ILE A 155 -14.37 -16.16 -0.36
CA ILE A 155 -15.52 -15.51 -1.00
C ILE A 155 -16.15 -16.43 -2.06
N LEU A 156 -15.32 -17.04 -2.91
CA LEU A 156 -15.74 -17.88 -4.05
C LEU A 156 -15.99 -19.36 -3.68
N LYS A 157 -15.70 -19.75 -2.44
CA LYS A 157 -15.83 -21.14 -1.95
C LYS A 157 -17.20 -21.77 -2.13
N LYS A 158 -18.28 -20.99 -2.00
CA LYS A 158 -19.65 -21.51 -2.17
C LYS A 158 -20.03 -21.50 -3.64
N ARG A 159 -20.04 -22.70 -4.22
CA ARG A 159 -20.37 -23.02 -5.60
C ARG A 159 -21.53 -24.03 -5.64
N PHE A 160 -22.19 -24.09 -6.78
CA PHE A 160 -23.30 -25.00 -7.05
C PHE A 160 -22.98 -25.79 -8.32
N ASP A 161 -23.39 -27.06 -8.36
CA ASP A 161 -23.21 -27.90 -9.54
C ASP A 161 -23.90 -27.24 -10.74
N ALA A 162 -23.14 -27.11 -11.83
CA ALA A 162 -23.61 -26.50 -13.05
C ALA A 162 -24.25 -27.56 -13.95
N THR A 163 -25.56 -27.46 -14.19
CA THR A 163 -26.18 -28.01 -15.41
C THR A 163 -26.24 -26.98 -16.54
N TYR A 164 -25.78 -25.76 -16.26
CA TYR A 164 -25.81 -24.61 -17.17
C TYR A 164 -24.42 -24.40 -17.77
N ASP A 165 -24.32 -24.46 -19.10
CA ASP A 165 -23.07 -24.40 -19.87
C ASP A 165 -22.98 -23.16 -20.78
N GLU A 166 -23.92 -22.22 -20.65
CA GLU A 166 -23.95 -20.95 -21.39
C GLU A 166 -23.24 -19.82 -20.61
N MET A 167 -22.94 -18.71 -21.27
CA MET A 167 -22.23 -17.59 -20.66
C MET A 167 -23.06 -16.91 -19.56
N VAL A 168 -22.47 -16.75 -18.38
CA VAL A 168 -23.05 -15.96 -17.28
C VAL A 168 -22.36 -14.59 -17.23
N VAL A 169 -23.13 -13.50 -17.33
CA VAL A 169 -22.61 -12.13 -17.22
C VAL A 169 -23.33 -11.36 -16.12
N VAL A 170 -22.56 -10.74 -15.23
CA VAL A 170 -23.04 -9.78 -14.23
C VAL A 170 -22.43 -8.43 -14.56
N ARG A 171 -23.29 -7.52 -15.00
CA ARG A 171 -22.93 -6.18 -15.46
C ARG A 171 -23.16 -5.12 -14.39
N ASP A 172 -22.47 -4.01 -14.56
CA ASP A 172 -22.69 -2.77 -13.82
C ASP A 172 -22.58 -2.93 -12.29
N ILE A 173 -21.62 -3.74 -11.82
CA ILE A 173 -21.27 -3.85 -10.40
C ILE A 173 -20.56 -2.55 -10.00
N GLU A 174 -21.23 -1.69 -9.26
CA GLU A 174 -20.63 -0.46 -8.75
C GLU A 174 -19.46 -0.74 -7.80
N PHE A 175 -18.40 0.04 -7.92
CA PHE A 175 -17.25 -0.04 -7.03
C PHE A 175 -16.64 1.32 -6.76
N TYR A 176 -15.95 1.42 -5.61
CA TYR A 176 -15.12 2.54 -5.21
C TYR A 176 -13.76 2.01 -4.77
N SER A 177 -12.68 2.64 -5.22
CA SER A 177 -11.32 2.24 -4.88
C SER A 177 -10.42 3.46 -4.72
N LEU A 178 -9.23 3.27 -4.17
CA LEU A 178 -8.24 4.33 -3.96
C LEU A 178 -7.05 4.13 -4.90
N CYS A 179 -6.72 5.15 -5.69
CA CYS A 179 -5.54 5.12 -6.54
C CYS A 179 -4.27 5.12 -5.67
N GLU A 180 -3.43 4.10 -5.79
CA GLU A 180 -2.24 3.95 -4.92
C GLU A 180 -1.22 5.08 -5.05
N HIS A 181 -1.19 5.78 -6.19
CA HIS A 181 -0.25 6.87 -6.43
C HIS A 181 -0.57 8.16 -5.67
N HIS A 182 -1.84 8.40 -5.37
CA HIS A 182 -2.31 9.68 -4.83
C HIS A 182 -3.25 9.53 -3.64
N ILE A 183 -3.69 8.31 -3.33
CA ILE A 183 -4.71 8.01 -2.32
C ILE A 183 -5.98 8.85 -2.57
N LEU A 184 -6.34 8.99 -3.86
CA LEU A 184 -7.57 9.64 -4.30
C LEU A 184 -8.52 8.61 -4.90
N PRO A 185 -9.84 8.74 -4.69
CA PRO A 185 -10.79 7.79 -5.23
C PRO A 185 -10.76 7.68 -6.76
N PHE A 186 -10.96 6.47 -7.24
CA PHE A 186 -11.49 6.19 -8.57
C PHE A 186 -12.68 5.24 -8.42
N HIS A 187 -13.71 5.45 -9.23
CA HIS A 187 -14.97 4.75 -9.08
C HIS A 187 -15.64 4.54 -10.44
N GLY A 188 -16.53 3.57 -10.51
CA GLY A 188 -17.25 3.24 -11.73
C GLY A 188 -17.89 1.88 -11.62
N THR A 189 -17.86 1.11 -12.71
CA THR A 189 -18.50 -0.20 -12.77
C THR A 189 -17.56 -1.31 -13.23
N VAL A 190 -17.81 -2.51 -12.71
CA VAL A 190 -17.20 -3.75 -13.16
C VAL A 190 -18.27 -4.60 -13.83
N THR A 191 -17.94 -5.16 -14.99
CA THR A 191 -18.70 -6.24 -15.61
C THR A 191 -17.85 -7.50 -15.60
N VAL A 192 -18.37 -8.57 -15.00
CA VAL A 192 -17.72 -9.88 -14.98
C VAL A 192 -18.56 -10.88 -15.78
N GLY A 193 -17.89 -11.72 -16.54
CA GLY A 193 -18.48 -12.82 -17.28
C GLY A 193 -17.67 -14.09 -17.13
N TYR A 194 -18.32 -15.26 -17.17
CA TYR A 194 -17.62 -16.53 -17.24
C TYR A 194 -18.44 -17.58 -17.99
N LEU A 195 -17.74 -18.52 -18.63
CA LEU A 195 -18.32 -19.73 -19.18
C LEU A 195 -18.17 -20.86 -18.16
N PRO A 196 -19.26 -21.36 -17.55
CA PRO A 196 -19.18 -22.39 -16.53
C PRO A 196 -18.43 -23.64 -17.00
N GLY A 197 -17.67 -24.23 -16.09
CA GLY A 197 -17.18 -25.61 -16.18
C GLY A 197 -18.15 -26.52 -15.45
N GLU A 198 -17.68 -27.18 -14.38
CA GLU A 198 -18.54 -28.03 -13.54
C GLU A 198 -19.37 -27.25 -12.52
N ASN A 199 -19.04 -25.98 -12.28
CA ASN A 199 -19.58 -25.19 -11.18
C ASN A 199 -20.07 -23.81 -11.64
N VAL A 200 -21.16 -23.35 -11.03
CA VAL A 200 -21.61 -21.96 -11.06
C VAL A 200 -21.45 -21.30 -9.69
N VAL A 201 -21.19 -20.00 -9.68
CA VAL A 201 -21.09 -19.19 -8.47
C VAL A 201 -22.34 -18.33 -8.28
N GLY A 202 -22.75 -18.13 -7.01
CA GLY A 202 -23.85 -17.23 -6.70
C GLY A 202 -23.50 -15.78 -7.07
N VAL A 203 -24.45 -15.08 -7.70
CA VAL A 203 -24.29 -13.67 -8.18
C VAL A 203 -23.75 -12.75 -7.09
N SER A 204 -24.22 -12.89 -5.84
CA SER A 204 -23.77 -12.07 -4.72
C SER A 204 -22.28 -12.23 -4.37
N LYS A 205 -21.63 -13.33 -4.78
CA LYS A 205 -20.20 -13.55 -4.56
C LYS A 205 -19.34 -12.75 -5.52
N LEU A 206 -19.82 -12.52 -6.74
CA LEU A 206 -19.13 -11.71 -7.73
C LEU A 206 -19.04 -10.25 -7.27
N GLY A 207 -20.13 -9.70 -6.73
CA GLY A 207 -20.10 -8.37 -6.11
C GLY A 207 -19.13 -8.28 -4.93
N ARG A 208 -19.10 -9.30 -4.06
CA ARG A 208 -18.15 -9.36 -2.93
C ARG A 208 -16.70 -9.51 -3.38
N LEU A 209 -16.45 -10.22 -4.47
CA LEU A 209 -15.12 -10.36 -5.05
C LEU A 209 -14.61 -9.01 -5.58
N VAL A 210 -15.48 -8.28 -6.29
CA VAL A 210 -15.17 -6.92 -6.73
C VAL A 210 -14.85 -6.02 -5.54
N ASP A 211 -15.67 -6.01 -4.48
CA ASP A 211 -15.44 -5.21 -3.27
C ASP A 211 -14.13 -5.59 -2.54
N CYS A 212 -13.80 -6.89 -2.47
CA CYS A 212 -12.55 -7.40 -1.89
C CYS A 212 -11.29 -6.79 -2.55
N PHE A 213 -11.30 -6.62 -3.87
CA PHE A 213 -10.18 -5.99 -4.58
C PHE A 213 -10.30 -4.48 -4.67
N ALA A 214 -11.52 -3.93 -4.76
CA ALA A 214 -11.77 -2.49 -4.81
C ALA A 214 -11.38 -1.78 -3.52
N ARG A 215 -11.61 -2.39 -2.35
CA ARG A 215 -11.24 -1.86 -1.03
C ARG A 215 -9.77 -2.06 -0.70
N ARG A 216 -8.89 -1.64 -1.61
CA ARG A 216 -7.43 -1.67 -1.50
C ARG A 216 -6.86 -0.40 -2.14
N LEU A 217 -5.56 -0.15 -1.92
CA LEU A 217 -4.84 0.77 -2.79
C LEU A 217 -4.56 0.05 -4.11
N GLN A 218 -4.96 0.65 -5.23
CA GLN A 218 -5.04 -0.04 -6.51
C GLN A 218 -4.55 0.78 -7.70
N LEU A 219 -4.21 0.02 -8.76
CA LEU A 219 -4.26 0.42 -10.15
C LEU A 219 -5.45 -0.27 -10.82
N GLN A 220 -6.15 0.40 -11.73
CA GLN A 220 -7.35 -0.16 -12.37
C GLN A 220 -7.02 -1.43 -13.16
N GLU A 221 -5.88 -1.44 -13.86
CA GLU A 221 -5.36 -2.58 -14.62
C GLU A 221 -5.14 -3.79 -13.70
N ARG A 222 -4.49 -3.58 -12.55
CA ARG A 222 -4.22 -4.63 -11.58
C ARG A 222 -5.49 -5.18 -10.98
N MET A 223 -6.42 -4.30 -10.56
CA MET A 223 -7.72 -4.72 -10.03
C MET A 223 -8.49 -5.56 -11.06
N THR A 224 -8.50 -5.14 -12.33
CA THR A 224 -9.16 -5.86 -13.43
C THR A 224 -8.59 -7.27 -13.59
N GLN A 225 -7.26 -7.39 -13.57
CA GLN A 225 -6.54 -8.65 -13.66
C GLN A 225 -6.82 -9.56 -12.46
N GLN A 226 -6.71 -9.03 -11.23
CA GLN A 226 -6.93 -9.77 -9.99
C GLN A 226 -8.32 -10.40 -9.90
N ILE A 227 -9.36 -9.68 -10.34
CA ILE A 227 -10.73 -10.20 -10.36
C ILE A 227 -10.83 -11.39 -11.32
N ALA A 228 -10.32 -11.25 -12.55
CA ALA A 228 -10.39 -12.32 -13.55
C ALA A 228 -9.56 -13.55 -13.12
N GLU A 229 -8.36 -13.34 -12.59
CA GLU A 229 -7.48 -14.40 -12.11
C GLU A 229 -8.07 -15.16 -10.92
N ALA A 230 -8.63 -14.45 -9.93
CA ALA A 230 -9.29 -15.10 -8.81
C ALA A 230 -10.49 -15.96 -9.24
N MET A 231 -11.30 -15.46 -10.18
CA MET A 231 -12.38 -16.27 -10.76
C MET A 231 -11.83 -17.51 -11.48
N ASN A 232 -10.79 -17.35 -12.29
CA ASN A 232 -10.19 -18.46 -13.02
C ASN A 232 -9.59 -19.52 -12.09
N GLU A 233 -8.85 -19.08 -11.07
CA GLU A 233 -8.19 -19.96 -10.10
C GLU A 233 -9.21 -20.74 -9.25
N TYR A 234 -10.21 -20.06 -8.70
CA TYR A 234 -11.09 -20.66 -7.69
C TYR A 234 -12.39 -21.26 -8.24
N LEU A 235 -12.87 -20.79 -9.41
CA LEU A 235 -14.05 -21.38 -10.07
C LEU A 235 -13.68 -22.40 -11.14
N GLN A 236 -12.46 -22.33 -11.69
CA GLN A 236 -12.00 -23.15 -12.82
C GLN A 236 -13.01 -23.21 -13.98
N PRO A 237 -13.51 -22.05 -14.45
CA PRO A 237 -14.44 -22.00 -15.57
C PRO A 237 -13.70 -22.25 -16.90
N ARG A 238 -14.44 -22.48 -17.98
CA ARG A 238 -13.85 -22.63 -19.32
C ARG A 238 -13.30 -21.30 -19.86
N GLY A 239 -13.84 -20.17 -19.38
CA GLY A 239 -13.35 -18.84 -19.71
C GLY A 239 -13.86 -17.78 -18.73
N VAL A 240 -13.11 -16.69 -18.57
CA VAL A 240 -13.45 -15.55 -17.72
C VAL A 240 -13.20 -14.24 -18.47
N GLY A 241 -14.05 -13.27 -18.25
CA GLY A 241 -13.91 -11.91 -18.72
C GLY A 241 -14.22 -10.93 -17.60
N CYS A 242 -13.38 -9.91 -17.46
CA CYS A 242 -13.60 -8.80 -16.56
C CYS A 242 -13.36 -7.51 -17.34
N VAL A 243 -14.31 -6.58 -17.29
CA VAL A 243 -14.20 -5.23 -17.83
C VAL A 243 -14.45 -4.26 -16.69
N VAL A 244 -13.54 -3.31 -16.50
CA VAL A 244 -13.69 -2.23 -15.53
C VAL A 244 -13.74 -0.91 -16.28
N ARG A 245 -14.77 -0.10 -15.99
CA ARG A 245 -14.90 1.28 -16.46
C ARG A 245 -14.87 2.19 -15.24
N ALA A 246 -14.00 3.19 -15.23
CA ALA A 246 -13.92 4.09 -14.08
C ALA A 246 -13.46 5.50 -14.44
N THR A 247 -13.91 6.45 -13.62
CA THR A 247 -13.38 7.82 -13.58
C THR A 247 -12.41 7.96 -12.42
N HIS A 248 -11.30 8.65 -12.66
CA HIS A 248 -10.22 8.84 -11.68
C HIS A 248 -10.18 10.27 -11.16
N LEU A 249 -10.40 10.47 -9.86
CA LEU A 249 -10.36 11.83 -9.29
C LEU A 249 -8.96 12.45 -9.36
N CYS A 250 -7.90 11.64 -9.38
CA CYS A 250 -6.53 12.13 -9.57
C CYS A 250 -6.31 12.83 -10.93
N MET A 251 -7.15 12.53 -11.94
CA MET A 251 -7.18 13.21 -13.24
C MET A 251 -8.28 14.27 -13.34
N ALA A 252 -9.44 14.01 -12.73
CA ALA A 252 -10.61 14.87 -12.88
C ALA A 252 -10.52 16.16 -12.05
N MET A 253 -10.13 16.08 -10.77
CA MET A 253 -10.18 17.23 -9.85
C MET A 253 -8.85 17.98 -9.72
N ARG A 254 -7.73 17.36 -10.10
CA ARG A 254 -6.38 17.91 -9.99
C ARG A 254 -5.51 17.50 -11.17
N GLY A 255 -4.27 17.99 -11.21
CA GLY A 255 -3.33 17.67 -12.28
C GLY A 255 -3.87 18.13 -13.63
N ALA A 256 -4.13 17.18 -14.54
CA ALA A 256 -4.64 17.44 -15.88
C ALA A 256 -6.05 18.05 -15.91
N LYS A 257 -6.85 17.89 -14.84
CA LYS A 257 -8.23 18.39 -14.73
C LYS A 257 -9.11 17.98 -15.92
N CYS A 258 -8.96 16.73 -16.35
CA CYS A 258 -9.66 16.17 -17.49
C CYS A 258 -10.51 15.00 -16.99
N PRO A 259 -11.84 15.16 -16.85
CA PRO A 259 -12.71 14.04 -16.54
C PRO A 259 -12.77 13.13 -17.77
N ALA A 260 -12.14 11.97 -17.66
CA ALA A 260 -12.14 10.93 -18.69
C ALA A 260 -12.49 9.58 -18.04
N GLU A 261 -13.17 8.74 -18.81
CA GLU A 261 -13.41 7.35 -18.45
C GLU A 261 -12.24 6.50 -18.95
N MET A 262 -11.69 5.67 -18.07
CA MET A 262 -10.71 4.66 -18.40
C MET A 262 -11.39 3.29 -18.45
N VAL A 263 -11.17 2.54 -19.52
CA VAL A 263 -11.67 1.18 -19.71
C VAL A 263 -10.50 0.21 -19.72
N THR A 264 -10.57 -0.84 -18.90
CA THR A 264 -9.60 -1.92 -18.83
C THR A 264 -10.31 -3.26 -18.93
N SER A 265 -9.66 -4.27 -19.51
CA SER A 265 -10.24 -5.61 -19.62
C SER A 265 -9.20 -6.70 -19.36
N SER A 266 -9.61 -7.79 -18.71
CA SER A 266 -8.83 -9.02 -18.56
C SER A 266 -9.67 -10.21 -18.99
N LEU A 267 -9.17 -10.95 -19.99
CA LEU A 267 -9.82 -12.13 -20.56
C LEU A 267 -8.93 -13.36 -20.35
N LEU A 268 -9.52 -14.50 -19.98
CA LEU A 268 -8.84 -15.76 -19.69
C LEU A 268 -9.63 -16.95 -20.29
N GLY A 269 -8.93 -18.05 -20.57
CA GLY A 269 -9.51 -19.27 -21.16
C GLY A 269 -10.18 -19.00 -22.51
N MET A 270 -11.32 -19.64 -22.78
CA MET A 270 -12.06 -19.50 -24.04
C MET A 270 -12.38 -18.02 -24.39
N MET A 271 -12.61 -17.14 -23.41
CA MET A 271 -12.84 -15.71 -23.68
C MET A 271 -11.59 -14.98 -24.21
N ARG A 272 -10.39 -15.50 -23.96
CA ARG A 272 -9.14 -15.02 -24.57
C ARG A 272 -8.89 -15.69 -25.91
N ASP A 273 -9.07 -16.99 -25.97
CA ASP A 273 -8.58 -17.81 -27.07
C ASP A 273 -9.56 -17.87 -28.27
N GLU A 274 -10.86 -17.74 -28.02
CA GLU A 274 -11.89 -17.83 -29.04
C GLU A 274 -12.51 -16.46 -29.37
N ALA A 275 -12.37 -16.05 -30.63
CA ALA A 275 -12.80 -14.72 -31.07
C ALA A 275 -14.32 -14.52 -30.98
N ALA A 276 -15.13 -15.56 -31.25
CA ALA A 276 -16.58 -15.48 -31.19
C ALA A 276 -17.08 -15.29 -29.75
N VAL A 277 -16.58 -16.11 -28.83
CA VAL A 277 -16.89 -16.01 -27.38
C VAL A 277 -16.46 -14.66 -26.83
N ARG A 278 -15.27 -14.17 -27.20
CA ARG A 278 -14.82 -12.83 -26.82
C ARG A 278 -15.76 -11.74 -27.33
N ALA A 279 -16.15 -11.79 -28.60
CA ALA A 279 -17.04 -10.79 -29.19
C ALA A 279 -18.41 -10.76 -28.49
N GLU A 280 -18.95 -11.94 -28.16
CA GLU A 280 -20.19 -12.06 -27.39
C GLU A 280 -20.05 -11.40 -26.01
N PHE A 281 -19.00 -11.72 -25.25
CA PHE A 281 -18.77 -11.12 -23.94
C PHE A 281 -18.60 -9.60 -24.02
N MET A 282 -17.79 -9.09 -24.96
CA MET A 282 -17.57 -7.64 -25.10
C MET A 282 -18.88 -6.91 -25.44
N SER A 283 -19.71 -7.50 -26.32
CA SER A 283 -21.04 -6.97 -26.64
C SER A 283 -21.96 -6.94 -25.42
N LEU A 284 -21.96 -7.99 -24.59
CA LEU A 284 -22.76 -8.04 -23.35
C LEU A 284 -22.23 -7.09 -22.27
N ALA A 285 -20.91 -6.88 -22.24
CA ALA A 285 -20.25 -5.93 -21.35
C ALA A 285 -20.45 -4.47 -21.76
N GLY A 286 -20.94 -4.21 -22.97
CA GLY A 286 -21.17 -2.87 -23.50
C GLY A 286 -19.89 -2.15 -23.89
N VAL A 287 -18.95 -2.89 -24.49
CA VAL A 287 -17.67 -2.38 -25.04
C VAL A 287 -17.60 -2.69 -26.53
#